data_AF-A0A357TAG3-F1
#
_entry.id   AF-A0A357TAG3-F1
#
_cell.length_a   1.000
_cell.length_b   1.000
_cell.length_c   1.000
_cell.angle_alpha   90.00
_cell.angle_beta   90.00
_cell.angle_gamma   90.00
#
_symmetry.space_group_name_H-M   'P 1'
#
loop_
_entity.id
_entity.type
_entity.pdbx_description
1 polymer ?
#
loop_
_entity_poly.entity_id
_entity_poly.type
_entity_poly.pdbx_seq_one_letter_code
_entity_poly.pdbx_strand_id
1 'polypeptide(L)'
;MGETLYVVFGEHTEKAVEYLKEQGFDVTGSDRTLDAAAIMASNMEEQPDSYLVLGSALVTGVVDVGINYSAELLENLKKLRLSSPKSRIILILPERVEDELLKGILYLGIYDVYMTNSLSLSQLPGMIEKRKTIADFGIGDLPAPVRESRKREIEVEESEEEKKETGSFLKGFRERFESLAEKMRRKEKPQASGERPFPEDFSEETPPQEEDCFSAGTAVLGKDAFNVEDLLKAADEAFYRAKKNGRNRVEAFDRQAPEASAEEESWKPEGETFVYQISPYGDQPVTYTAGEALDIPKEEASGIPEEETFSKDCQKAFPEGSGEKLRKKKILHGKVVLISPLGSSSSVEFVSLFERCLAEKGCRWTVLVEDVNSSSFEKSLDSADALIWAASEPGWETAVSWWKKRPRSGCREIIVLLGRGDPDMIEEAFVLPCFHVRKEREIEKLIDLLTRFKKGAKVVFVGFRESIPEVPGFIFDTFKSAVEASVWAEYNPPDAAVIHKDLKDLPLLEYDLKKLGIPVVKTENSSAFLKKLKTVN
;
A
#
# COMPACT_ATOMS: atom_id res chain seq x y z
N MET A 1 -47.36 -15.77 -13.16
CA MET A 1 -46.29 -16.23 -12.27
C MET A 1 -45.28 -15.10 -12.23
N GLY A 2 -44.92 -14.66 -11.03
CA GLY A 2 -43.90 -13.60 -10.87
C GLY A 2 -42.53 -14.12 -11.31
N GLU A 3 -41.64 -13.22 -11.69
CA GLU A 3 -40.24 -13.54 -11.99
C GLU A 3 -39.54 -14.00 -10.70
N THR A 4 -38.91 -15.18 -10.73
CA THR A 4 -38.18 -15.73 -9.59
C THR A 4 -36.79 -15.11 -9.48
N LEU A 5 -36.38 -14.72 -8.27
CA LEU A 5 -35.17 -13.95 -8.02
C LEU A 5 -34.19 -14.65 -7.07
N TYR A 6 -32.91 -14.51 -7.39
CA TYR A 6 -31.80 -14.85 -6.50
C TYR A 6 -30.97 -13.63 -6.16
N VAL A 7 -30.73 -13.36 -4.88
CA VAL A 7 -30.15 -12.08 -4.43
C VAL A 7 -28.73 -12.28 -3.87
N VAL A 8 -27.78 -11.47 -4.33
CA VAL A 8 -26.38 -11.49 -3.90
C VAL A 8 -25.89 -10.07 -3.56
N PHE A 9 -25.88 -9.72 -2.28
CA PHE A 9 -25.78 -8.32 -1.82
C PHE A 9 -24.77 -8.10 -0.69
N GLY A 10 -23.79 -9.00 -0.51
CA GLY A 10 -22.79 -8.85 0.55
C GLY A 10 -23.44 -8.92 1.92
N GLU A 11 -23.00 -8.01 2.80
CA GLU A 11 -23.55 -7.80 4.14
C GLU A 11 -24.98 -7.24 4.14
N HIS A 12 -25.50 -6.83 2.99
CA HIS A 12 -26.85 -6.26 2.85
C HIS A 12 -27.87 -7.25 2.28
N THR A 13 -27.47 -8.50 2.08
CA THR A 13 -28.29 -9.54 1.43
C THR A 13 -29.62 -9.74 2.15
N GLU A 14 -29.61 -9.90 3.46
CA GLU A 14 -30.82 -10.15 4.24
C GLU A 14 -31.81 -8.99 4.15
N LYS A 15 -31.31 -7.75 4.23
CA LYS A 15 -32.13 -6.53 4.11
C LYS A 15 -32.74 -6.39 2.71
N ALA A 16 -31.96 -6.69 1.66
CA ALA A 16 -32.44 -6.64 0.29
C ALA A 16 -33.52 -7.71 0.04
N VAL A 17 -33.33 -8.93 0.56
CA VAL A 17 -34.30 -10.02 0.45
C VAL A 17 -35.61 -9.69 1.17
N GLU A 18 -35.54 -9.21 2.41
CA GLU A 18 -36.72 -8.79 3.18
C GLU A 18 -37.51 -7.72 2.43
N TYR A 19 -36.82 -6.66 1.99
CA TYR A 19 -37.44 -5.58 1.23
C TYR A 19 -38.10 -6.06 -0.08
N LEU A 20 -37.42 -6.90 -0.86
CA LEU A 20 -37.98 -7.41 -2.13
C LEU A 20 -39.20 -8.30 -1.89
N LYS A 21 -39.20 -9.12 -0.83
CA LYS A 21 -40.38 -9.92 -0.46
C LYS A 21 -41.56 -9.03 -0.06
N GLU A 22 -41.33 -7.94 0.67
CA GLU A 22 -42.37 -6.95 0.99
C GLU A 22 -42.95 -6.27 -0.26
N GLN A 23 -42.13 -6.08 -1.29
CA GLN A 23 -42.57 -5.58 -2.60
C GLN A 23 -43.28 -6.64 -3.47
N GLY A 24 -43.43 -7.87 -2.99
CA GLY A 24 -44.17 -8.95 -3.66
C GLY A 24 -43.35 -9.76 -4.66
N PHE A 25 -42.01 -9.66 -4.63
CA PHE A 25 -41.13 -10.49 -5.45
C PHE A 25 -40.95 -11.90 -4.86
N ASP A 26 -40.82 -12.91 -5.72
CA ASP A 26 -40.57 -14.29 -5.33
C ASP A 26 -39.06 -14.57 -5.28
N VAL A 27 -38.48 -14.50 -4.08
CA VAL A 27 -37.04 -14.72 -3.86
C VAL A 27 -36.80 -16.19 -3.52
N THR A 28 -36.25 -16.94 -4.47
CA THR A 28 -36.01 -18.39 -4.37
C THR A 28 -34.73 -18.74 -3.61
N GLY A 29 -33.81 -17.80 -3.49
CA GLY A 29 -32.63 -17.94 -2.63
C GLY A 29 -31.76 -16.70 -2.58
N SER A 30 -30.71 -16.77 -1.77
CA SER A 30 -29.80 -15.66 -1.56
C SER A 30 -28.47 -16.14 -1.00
N ASP A 31 -27.39 -15.47 -1.37
CA ASP A 31 -26.06 -15.65 -0.80
C ASP A 31 -25.41 -14.31 -0.52
N ARG A 32 -24.48 -14.27 0.43
CA ARG A 32 -23.71 -13.05 0.69
C ARG A 32 -22.69 -12.78 -0.40
N THR A 33 -22.21 -13.80 -1.10
CA THR A 33 -21.08 -13.68 -2.02
C THR A 33 -21.37 -14.34 -3.36
N LEU A 34 -20.76 -13.80 -4.42
CA LEU A 34 -21.00 -14.24 -5.79
C LEU A 34 -20.46 -15.64 -6.09
N ASP A 35 -19.37 -16.04 -5.44
CA ASP A 35 -18.82 -17.40 -5.52
C ASP A 35 -19.80 -18.45 -4.98
N ALA A 36 -20.39 -18.19 -3.81
CA ALA A 36 -21.41 -19.03 -3.20
C ALA A 36 -22.64 -19.14 -4.11
N ALA A 37 -23.11 -18.01 -4.65
CA ALA A 37 -24.21 -18.01 -5.61
C ALA A 37 -23.90 -18.83 -6.87
N ALA A 38 -22.68 -18.74 -7.40
CA ALA A 38 -22.26 -19.52 -8.58
C ALA A 38 -22.19 -21.04 -8.29
N ILE A 39 -21.77 -21.43 -7.08
CA ILE A 39 -21.78 -22.83 -6.62
C ILE A 39 -23.23 -23.30 -6.45
N MET A 40 -24.07 -22.53 -5.76
CA MET A 40 -25.47 -22.86 -5.54
C MET A 40 -26.25 -22.99 -6.85
N ALA A 41 -26.00 -22.09 -7.80
CA ALA A 41 -26.57 -22.16 -9.14
C ALA A 41 -26.33 -23.52 -9.82
N SER A 42 -25.15 -24.13 -9.64
CA SER A 42 -24.84 -25.44 -10.24
C SER A 42 -25.63 -26.61 -9.63
N ASN A 43 -26.16 -26.43 -8.42
CA ASN A 43 -26.85 -27.46 -7.64
C ASN A 43 -28.37 -27.29 -7.61
N MET A 44 -28.91 -26.22 -8.19
CA MET A 44 -30.35 -25.96 -8.23
C MET A 44 -31.03 -26.77 -9.33
N GLU A 45 -32.08 -27.51 -8.95
CA GLU A 45 -32.95 -28.22 -9.90
C GLU A 45 -33.68 -27.23 -10.83
N GLU A 46 -34.18 -26.13 -10.27
CA GLU A 46 -34.83 -25.04 -11.00
C GLU A 46 -34.02 -23.75 -10.84
N GLN A 47 -33.58 -23.19 -11.97
CA GLN A 47 -32.82 -21.94 -12.00
C GLN A 47 -33.77 -20.75 -11.85
N PRO A 48 -33.39 -19.71 -11.07
CA PRO A 48 -34.16 -18.47 -10.98
C PRO A 48 -34.20 -17.77 -12.35
N ASP A 49 -35.26 -17.02 -12.61
CA ASP A 49 -35.37 -16.21 -13.83
C ASP A 49 -34.32 -15.10 -13.86
N SER A 50 -34.01 -14.52 -12.70
CA SER A 50 -33.07 -13.42 -12.54
C SER A 50 -32.16 -13.57 -11.32
N TYR A 51 -30.88 -13.22 -11.48
CA TYR A 51 -29.93 -12.96 -10.41
C TYR A 51 -29.77 -11.45 -10.23
N LEU A 52 -29.94 -10.96 -9.00
CA LEU A 52 -29.70 -9.57 -8.63
C LEU A 52 -28.41 -9.48 -7.82
N VAL A 53 -27.36 -8.95 -8.44
CA VAL A 53 -25.98 -9.01 -7.95
C VAL A 53 -25.42 -7.60 -7.70
N LEU A 54 -24.98 -7.34 -6.48
CA LEU A 54 -24.14 -6.19 -6.16
C LEU A 54 -22.68 -6.56 -6.46
N GLY A 55 -22.01 -5.80 -7.32
CA GLY A 55 -20.66 -6.13 -7.78
C GLY A 55 -19.62 -6.26 -6.66
N SER A 56 -19.80 -5.51 -5.56
CA SER A 56 -18.93 -5.57 -4.38
C SER A 56 -19.11 -6.81 -3.51
N ALA A 57 -20.15 -7.62 -3.76
CA ALA A 57 -20.41 -8.87 -3.04
C ALA A 57 -19.51 -10.02 -3.53
N LEU A 58 -18.19 -9.79 -3.52
CA LEU A 58 -17.21 -10.80 -3.91
C LEU A 58 -16.89 -11.79 -2.79
N VAL A 59 -16.22 -12.87 -3.20
CA VAL A 59 -15.71 -14.05 -2.50
C VAL A 59 -15.62 -13.99 -0.96
N THR A 60 -16.03 -15.08 -0.32
CA THR A 60 -15.75 -15.31 1.10
C THR A 60 -14.25 -15.50 1.35
N GLY A 61 -13.62 -14.61 2.12
CA GLY A 61 -12.32 -14.90 2.74
C GLY A 61 -11.06 -14.36 2.06
N VAL A 62 -11.13 -13.32 1.24
CA VAL A 62 -9.92 -12.57 0.86
C VAL A 62 -10.02 -11.09 1.21
N VAL A 63 -9.72 -10.83 2.47
CA VAL A 63 -9.17 -9.56 2.94
C VAL A 63 -7.64 -9.76 2.87
N ASP A 64 -6.87 -8.76 2.42
CA ASP A 64 -5.41 -8.60 2.65
C ASP A 64 -4.38 -8.93 1.54
N VAL A 65 -4.72 -9.29 0.28
CA VAL A 65 -3.66 -9.48 -0.73
C VAL A 65 -4.02 -9.02 -2.14
N GLY A 66 -4.11 -7.71 -2.36
CA GLY A 66 -3.93 -7.08 -3.69
C GLY A 66 -4.64 -7.72 -4.88
N ILE A 67 -5.82 -8.33 -4.66
CA ILE A 67 -6.53 -9.07 -5.71
C ILE A 67 -7.00 -8.07 -6.75
N ASN A 68 -6.76 -8.41 -8.02
CA ASN A 68 -7.38 -7.72 -9.14
C ASN A 68 -8.90 -7.97 -9.10
N TYR A 69 -9.61 -7.09 -8.40
CA TYR A 69 -11.07 -7.11 -8.22
C TYR A 69 -11.82 -7.32 -9.54
N SER A 70 -11.39 -6.63 -10.60
CA SER A 70 -11.98 -6.73 -11.94
C SER A 70 -11.89 -8.16 -12.49
N ALA A 71 -10.74 -8.82 -12.33
CA ALA A 71 -10.52 -10.19 -12.79
C ALA A 71 -11.36 -11.20 -12.02
N GLU A 72 -11.40 -11.08 -10.69
CA GLU A 72 -12.16 -12.00 -9.82
C GLU A 72 -13.68 -11.87 -10.03
N LEU A 73 -14.18 -10.64 -10.16
CA LEU A 73 -15.58 -10.39 -10.51
C LEU A 73 -15.94 -11.02 -11.86
N LEU A 74 -15.11 -10.85 -12.89
CA LEU A 74 -15.33 -11.47 -14.19
C LEU A 74 -15.31 -12.99 -14.12
N GLU A 75 -14.40 -13.58 -13.35
CA GLU A 75 -14.33 -15.03 -13.19
C GLU A 75 -15.60 -15.59 -12.52
N ASN A 76 -16.07 -14.96 -11.46
CA ASN A 76 -17.26 -15.42 -10.75
C ASN A 76 -18.55 -15.17 -11.54
N LEU A 77 -18.66 -14.05 -12.25
CA LEU A 77 -19.76 -13.82 -13.20
C LEU A 77 -19.75 -14.84 -14.33
N LYS A 78 -18.56 -15.24 -14.82
CA LYS A 78 -18.42 -16.30 -15.82
C LYS A 78 -18.89 -17.65 -15.28
N LYS A 79 -18.50 -18.02 -14.05
CA LYS A 79 -18.98 -19.25 -13.39
C LYS A 79 -20.51 -19.23 -13.26
N LEU A 80 -21.08 -18.15 -12.76
CA LEU A 80 -22.53 -17.98 -12.62
C LEU A 80 -23.25 -18.10 -13.97
N ARG A 81 -22.75 -17.41 -15.01
CA ARG A 81 -23.32 -17.47 -16.37
C ARG A 81 -23.27 -18.87 -16.97
N LEU A 82 -22.21 -19.63 -16.70
CA LEU A 82 -22.10 -21.02 -17.18
C LEU A 82 -23.07 -21.96 -16.47
N SER A 83 -23.29 -21.78 -15.16
CA SER A 83 -24.26 -22.54 -14.38
C SER A 83 -25.71 -22.19 -14.76
N SER A 84 -25.99 -20.92 -15.07
CA SER A 84 -27.34 -20.39 -15.31
C SER A 84 -27.43 -19.65 -16.65
N PRO A 85 -27.29 -20.34 -17.80
CA PRO A 85 -27.12 -19.70 -19.10
C PRO A 85 -28.35 -18.89 -19.55
N LYS A 86 -29.54 -19.25 -19.08
CA LYS A 86 -30.81 -18.60 -19.45
C LYS A 86 -31.24 -17.50 -18.48
N SER A 87 -30.72 -17.52 -17.25
CA SER A 87 -31.11 -16.56 -16.22
C SER A 87 -30.58 -15.18 -16.55
N ARG A 88 -31.39 -14.15 -16.34
CA ARG A 88 -30.94 -12.76 -16.45
C ARG A 88 -30.01 -12.45 -15.27
N ILE A 89 -28.98 -11.64 -15.49
CA ILE A 89 -28.10 -11.16 -14.42
C ILE A 89 -28.21 -9.64 -14.42
N ILE A 90 -28.78 -9.11 -13.33
CA ILE A 90 -28.91 -7.69 -13.04
C ILE A 90 -27.72 -7.32 -12.16
N LEU A 91 -26.73 -6.64 -12.75
CA LEU A 91 -25.46 -6.35 -12.10
C LEU A 91 -25.38 -4.87 -11.72
N ILE A 92 -25.14 -4.58 -10.44
CA ILE A 92 -24.99 -3.22 -9.94
C ILE A 92 -23.52 -2.94 -9.64
N LEU A 93 -22.96 -1.93 -10.29
CA LEU A 93 -21.55 -1.54 -10.20
C LEU A 93 -21.43 -0.09 -9.70
N PRO A 94 -20.26 0.31 -9.15
CA PRO A 94 -19.95 1.72 -8.91
C PRO A 94 -19.99 2.53 -10.21
N GLU A 95 -20.19 3.86 -10.12
CA GLU A 95 -20.29 4.74 -11.30
C GLU A 95 -19.00 4.75 -12.14
N ARG A 96 -17.86 4.45 -11.51
CA ARG A 96 -16.55 4.38 -12.15
C ARG A 96 -16.05 2.95 -12.13
N VAL A 97 -16.04 2.32 -13.30
CA VAL A 97 -15.41 1.01 -13.54
C VAL A 97 -14.50 1.09 -14.76
N GLU A 98 -13.50 0.23 -14.80
CA GLU A 98 -12.57 0.13 -15.93
C GLU A 98 -13.30 -0.35 -17.19
N ASP A 99 -13.00 0.24 -18.35
CA ASP A 99 -13.60 -0.13 -19.63
C ASP A 99 -13.39 -1.62 -19.98
N GLU A 100 -12.26 -2.20 -19.57
CA GLU A 100 -11.94 -3.60 -19.81
C GLU A 100 -12.87 -4.53 -19.02
N LEU A 101 -13.18 -4.20 -17.77
CA LEU A 101 -14.14 -4.92 -16.94
C LEU A 101 -15.53 -4.87 -17.58
N LEU A 102 -16.00 -3.68 -17.96
CA LEU A 102 -17.30 -3.52 -18.61
C LEU A 102 -17.39 -4.32 -19.91
N LYS A 103 -16.37 -4.24 -20.76
CA LYS A 103 -16.29 -5.05 -21.99
C LYS A 103 -16.37 -6.55 -21.66
N GLY A 104 -15.61 -7.01 -20.66
CA GLY A 104 -15.65 -8.40 -20.20
C GLY A 104 -17.06 -8.85 -19.79
N ILE A 105 -17.77 -8.02 -19.02
CA ILE A 105 -19.15 -8.28 -18.58
C ILE A 105 -20.10 -8.38 -19.79
N LEU A 106 -19.97 -7.47 -20.76
CA LEU A 106 -20.78 -7.49 -21.98
C LEU A 106 -20.49 -8.71 -22.85
N TYR A 107 -19.24 -9.18 -22.92
CA TYR A 107 -18.89 -10.44 -23.61
C TYR A 107 -19.48 -11.68 -22.94
N LEU A 108 -19.75 -11.64 -21.63
CA LEU A 108 -20.48 -12.69 -20.92
C LEU A 108 -21.99 -12.66 -21.18
N GLY A 109 -22.48 -11.73 -22.02
CA GLY A 109 -23.90 -11.55 -22.32
C GLY A 109 -24.69 -10.94 -21.15
N ILE A 110 -24.01 -10.22 -20.26
CA ILE A 110 -24.63 -9.53 -19.13
C ILE A 110 -24.86 -8.07 -19.54
N TYR A 111 -26.06 -7.78 -20.03
CA TYR A 111 -26.42 -6.43 -20.50
C TYR A 111 -27.14 -5.60 -19.43
N ASP A 112 -27.61 -6.21 -18.36
CA ASP A 112 -28.42 -5.48 -17.37
C ASP A 112 -27.56 -4.88 -16.26
N VAL A 113 -26.70 -3.94 -16.66
CA VAL A 113 -25.70 -3.32 -15.78
C VAL A 113 -26.17 -1.93 -15.34
N TYR A 114 -26.19 -1.70 -14.03
CA TYR A 114 -26.53 -0.43 -13.40
C TYR A 114 -25.29 0.15 -12.72
N MET A 115 -24.84 1.30 -13.19
CA MET A 115 -23.72 2.04 -12.60
C MET A 115 -24.28 3.11 -11.67
N THR A 116 -23.94 3.07 -10.38
CA THR A 116 -24.39 4.06 -9.40
C THR A 116 -23.38 4.26 -8.28
N ASN A 117 -23.25 5.49 -7.77
CA ASN A 117 -22.43 5.80 -6.60
C ASN A 117 -23.15 5.54 -5.27
N SER A 118 -24.48 5.48 -5.29
CA SER A 118 -25.30 5.15 -4.13
C SER A 118 -26.48 4.30 -4.55
N LEU A 119 -26.80 3.29 -3.75
CA LEU A 119 -27.89 2.37 -4.01
C LEU A 119 -28.86 2.40 -2.83
N SER A 120 -30.09 2.83 -3.06
CA SER A 120 -31.17 2.68 -2.08
C SER A 120 -32.01 1.44 -2.42
N LEU A 121 -32.48 0.71 -1.41
CA LEU A 121 -33.31 -0.49 -1.62
C LEU A 121 -34.57 -0.19 -2.45
N SER A 122 -35.12 1.03 -2.33
CA SER A 122 -36.26 1.51 -3.12
C SER A 122 -36.04 1.57 -4.63
N GLN A 123 -34.78 1.53 -5.10
CA GLN A 123 -34.47 1.51 -6.54
C GLN A 123 -34.51 0.10 -7.13
N LEU A 124 -34.39 -0.95 -6.30
CA LEU A 124 -34.27 -2.33 -6.77
C LEU A 124 -35.48 -2.79 -7.61
N PRO A 125 -36.75 -2.52 -7.21
CA PRO A 125 -37.90 -2.92 -8.03
C PRO A 125 -37.84 -2.34 -9.45
N GLY A 126 -37.50 -1.06 -9.59
CA GLY A 126 -37.35 -0.41 -10.89
C GLY A 126 -36.23 -1.00 -11.75
N MET A 127 -35.13 -1.43 -11.13
CA MET A 127 -34.04 -2.12 -11.82
C MET A 127 -34.44 -3.53 -12.28
N ILE A 128 -35.24 -4.24 -11.48
CA ILE A 128 -35.76 -5.57 -11.82
C ILE A 128 -36.76 -5.47 -12.98
N GLU A 129 -37.70 -4.52 -12.93
CA GLU A 129 -38.71 -4.35 -13.97
C GLU A 129 -38.12 -3.85 -15.29
N LYS A 130 -37.15 -2.94 -15.23
CA LYS A 130 -36.52 -2.36 -16.43
C LYS A 130 -35.40 -3.26 -16.92
N ARG A 131 -35.61 -3.91 -18.06
CA ARG A 131 -34.54 -4.63 -18.78
C ARG A 131 -33.67 -3.65 -19.56
N LYS A 132 -32.37 -3.60 -19.26
CA LYS A 132 -31.40 -3.01 -20.19
C LYS A 132 -30.92 -4.01 -21.22
N THR A 133 -30.53 -3.47 -22.36
CA THR A 133 -30.00 -4.17 -23.52
C THR A 133 -28.66 -3.57 -23.91
N ILE A 134 -27.99 -4.17 -24.89
CA ILE A 134 -26.75 -3.61 -25.44
C ILE A 134 -26.90 -2.17 -25.96
N ALA A 135 -28.11 -1.77 -26.41
CA ALA A 135 -28.37 -0.43 -26.93
C ALA A 135 -28.24 0.66 -25.85
N ASP A 136 -28.44 0.30 -24.58
CA ASP A 136 -28.39 1.22 -23.45
C ASP A 136 -26.96 1.67 -23.09
N PHE A 137 -25.92 1.05 -23.66
CA PHE A 137 -24.52 1.38 -23.37
C PHE A 137 -23.90 2.37 -24.36
N GLY A 138 -24.57 2.71 -25.47
CA GLY A 138 -24.04 3.66 -26.46
C GLY A 138 -22.70 3.23 -27.10
N ILE A 139 -22.30 1.96 -26.96
CA ILE A 139 -21.05 1.44 -27.52
C ILE A 139 -21.28 1.20 -29.02
N GLY A 140 -20.78 2.12 -29.84
CA GLY A 140 -20.95 2.08 -31.29
C GLY A 140 -20.35 0.85 -31.97
N ASP A 141 -19.27 0.30 -31.40
CA ASP A 141 -18.66 -0.96 -31.82
C ASP A 141 -18.15 -1.71 -30.59
N LEU A 142 -18.72 -2.89 -30.30
CA LEU A 142 -18.01 -3.83 -29.44
C LEU A 142 -16.73 -4.20 -30.19
N PRO A 143 -15.53 -4.00 -29.61
CA PRO A 143 -14.31 -4.47 -30.25
C PRO A 143 -14.50 -5.95 -30.58
N ALA A 144 -14.04 -6.42 -31.74
CA ALA A 144 -14.04 -7.86 -31.97
C ALA A 144 -13.15 -8.48 -30.88
N PRO A 145 -13.53 -9.62 -30.28
CA PRO A 145 -12.65 -10.30 -29.34
C PRO A 145 -11.33 -10.50 -30.06
N VAL A 146 -10.27 -9.89 -29.55
CA VAL A 146 -8.93 -10.04 -30.11
C VAL A 146 -8.63 -11.52 -29.99
N ARG A 147 -8.79 -12.25 -31.09
CA ARG A 147 -8.30 -13.63 -31.19
C ARG A 147 -6.82 -13.51 -30.93
N GLU A 148 -6.40 -13.85 -29.71
CA GLU A 148 -5.00 -14.11 -29.41
C GLU A 148 -4.54 -15.19 -30.38
N SER A 149 -4.01 -14.75 -31.51
CA SER A 149 -3.35 -15.60 -32.47
C SER A 149 -2.05 -16.01 -31.79
N ARG A 150 -2.12 -17.13 -31.06
CA ARG A 150 -0.95 -17.92 -30.68
C ARG A 150 -0.26 -18.38 -31.96
N LYS A 151 0.57 -17.50 -32.51
CA LYS A 151 1.71 -17.75 -33.41
C LYS A 151 2.33 -16.40 -33.74
N ARG A 152 3.33 -15.99 -32.96
CA ARG A 152 4.41 -15.14 -33.45
C ARG A 152 5.72 -15.84 -33.13
N GLU A 153 6.31 -16.39 -34.18
CA GLU A 153 7.77 -16.47 -34.30
C GLU A 153 8.31 -15.08 -34.02
N ILE A 154 9.24 -14.99 -33.07
CA ILE A 154 9.88 -13.75 -32.68
C ILE A 154 11.08 -13.58 -33.62
N GLU A 155 10.93 -12.78 -34.67
CA GLU A 155 12.06 -12.03 -35.24
C GLU A 155 12.28 -10.81 -34.35
N VAL A 156 13.45 -10.77 -33.71
CA VAL A 156 13.92 -9.64 -32.91
C VAL A 156 14.53 -8.63 -33.89
N GLU A 157 13.83 -7.54 -34.18
CA GLU A 157 14.47 -6.32 -34.66
C GLU A 157 14.89 -5.47 -33.45
N GLU A 158 16.20 -5.21 -33.37
CA GLU A 158 16.81 -4.29 -32.42
C GLU A 158 16.48 -2.85 -32.83
N SER A 159 15.71 -2.13 -32.02
CA SER A 159 15.62 -0.67 -32.13
C SER A 159 16.44 -0.02 -31.01
N GLU A 160 17.52 0.64 -31.42
CA GLU A 160 18.32 1.52 -30.58
C GLU A 160 17.50 2.77 -30.21
N GLU A 161 17.24 2.96 -28.92
CA GLU A 161 16.80 4.26 -28.37
C GLU A 161 17.74 4.72 -27.26
N GLU A 162 18.17 5.97 -27.41
CA GLU A 162 19.21 6.68 -26.67
C GLU A 162 18.87 6.85 -25.18
N LYS A 163 19.67 6.23 -24.30
CA LYS A 163 19.65 6.49 -22.85
C LYS A 163 20.67 7.56 -22.48
N LYS A 164 20.18 8.69 -21.98
CA LYS A 164 20.98 9.78 -21.42
C LYS A 164 21.64 9.39 -20.09
N GLU A 165 22.97 9.39 -20.09
CA GLU A 165 24.00 9.72 -19.06
C GLU A 165 23.76 9.66 -17.53
N THR A 166 22.77 8.96 -16.98
CA THR A 166 22.82 8.55 -15.54
C THR A 166 23.58 7.22 -15.33
N GLY A 167 24.20 6.70 -16.39
CA GLY A 167 24.61 5.30 -16.49
C GLY A 167 25.97 4.88 -15.91
N SER A 168 26.92 5.76 -15.58
CA SER A 168 28.29 5.24 -15.27
C SER A 168 28.39 4.53 -13.92
N PHE A 169 27.77 5.08 -12.86
CA PHE A 169 27.81 4.48 -11.53
C PHE A 169 26.92 3.23 -11.43
N LEU A 170 25.68 3.30 -11.94
CA LEU A 170 24.75 2.17 -11.92
C LEU A 170 25.19 1.03 -12.86
N LYS A 171 25.78 1.34 -14.02
CA LYS A 171 26.37 0.32 -14.89
C LYS A 171 27.55 -0.37 -14.22
N GLY A 172 28.46 0.40 -13.61
CA GLY A 172 29.57 -0.16 -12.83
C GLY A 172 29.11 -0.96 -11.61
N PHE A 173 28.06 -0.52 -10.92
CA PHE A 173 27.45 -1.25 -9.82
C PHE A 173 26.84 -2.57 -10.31
N ARG A 174 26.02 -2.51 -11.36
CA ARG A 174 25.38 -3.69 -11.97
C ARG A 174 26.42 -4.70 -12.46
N GLU A 175 27.44 -4.26 -13.19
CA GLU A 175 28.53 -5.12 -13.66
C GLU A 175 29.30 -5.75 -12.47
N ARG A 176 29.56 -4.97 -11.40
CA ARG A 176 30.20 -5.50 -10.19
C ARG A 176 29.31 -6.47 -9.43
N PHE A 177 28.01 -6.19 -9.34
CA PHE A 177 27.03 -7.02 -8.65
C PHE A 177 26.80 -8.32 -9.42
N GLU A 178 26.68 -8.26 -10.74
CA GLU A 178 26.64 -9.42 -11.63
C GLU A 178 27.94 -10.23 -11.55
N SER A 179 29.12 -9.58 -11.54
CA SER A 179 30.40 -10.26 -11.29
C SER A 179 30.46 -10.91 -9.89
N LEU A 180 29.91 -10.27 -8.86
CA LEU A 180 29.85 -10.80 -7.51
C LEU A 180 28.91 -12.01 -7.44
N ALA A 181 27.75 -11.94 -8.11
CA ALA A 181 26.79 -13.03 -8.27
C ALA A 181 27.44 -14.21 -9.01
N GLU A 182 28.20 -13.95 -10.06
CA GLU A 182 28.88 -15.00 -10.83
C GLU A 182 30.03 -15.64 -10.04
N LYS A 183 30.81 -14.85 -9.29
CA LYS A 183 31.84 -15.37 -8.37
C LYS A 183 31.25 -16.24 -7.26
N MET A 184 30.05 -15.93 -6.78
CA MET A 184 29.31 -16.76 -5.81
C MET A 184 28.88 -18.09 -6.46
N ARG A 185 28.30 -18.06 -7.67
CA ARG A 185 27.90 -19.26 -8.42
C ARG A 185 29.06 -20.20 -8.73
N ARG A 186 30.25 -19.67 -9.06
CA ARG A 186 31.44 -20.50 -9.40
C ARG A 186 32.01 -21.26 -8.19
N LYS A 187 31.82 -20.78 -6.96
CA LYS A 187 32.29 -21.46 -5.75
C LYS A 187 31.36 -22.58 -5.26
N GLU A 188 30.14 -22.65 -5.79
CA GLU A 188 29.13 -23.65 -5.38
C GLU A 188 29.05 -24.86 -6.31
N LYS A 189 29.89 -24.96 -7.35
CA LYS A 189 30.03 -26.25 -8.05
C LYS A 189 30.65 -27.24 -7.06
N PRO A 190 29.96 -28.33 -6.69
CA PRO A 190 30.58 -29.36 -5.88
C PRO A 190 31.76 -29.93 -6.66
N GLN A 191 32.91 -30.05 -6.00
CA GLN A 191 33.93 -30.99 -6.46
C GLN A 191 33.25 -32.36 -6.53
N ALA A 192 33.04 -32.85 -7.74
CA ALA A 192 32.65 -34.24 -7.98
C ALA A 192 33.78 -35.13 -7.44
N SER A 193 33.66 -35.55 -6.20
CA SER A 193 34.51 -36.54 -5.58
C SER A 193 33.77 -37.87 -5.54
N GLY A 194 34.30 -38.83 -6.28
CA GLY A 194 34.30 -40.26 -5.93
C GLY A 194 32.96 -40.97 -5.99
N GLU A 195 32.78 -41.73 -7.08
CA GLU A 195 31.96 -42.93 -7.12
C GLU A 195 32.12 -43.75 -5.84
N ARG A 196 30.99 -44.04 -5.16
CA ARG A 196 30.87 -45.19 -4.27
C ARG A 196 29.79 -46.10 -4.83
N PRO A 197 29.99 -47.43 -4.79
CA PRO A 197 28.99 -48.38 -5.27
C PRO A 197 27.80 -48.43 -4.31
N PHE A 198 26.61 -48.57 -4.89
CA PHE A 198 25.35 -48.83 -4.21
C PHE A 198 25.41 -50.13 -3.40
N PRO A 199 24.88 -50.17 -2.18
CA PRO A 199 24.25 -51.37 -1.66
C PRO A 199 22.78 -51.36 -2.07
N GLU A 200 22.38 -52.46 -2.72
CA GLU A 200 20.99 -52.89 -2.83
C GLU A 200 20.41 -53.15 -1.43
N ASP A 201 19.08 -53.09 -1.36
CA ASP A 201 18.21 -53.43 -0.22
C ASP A 201 17.93 -52.32 0.81
N PHE A 202 16.92 -51.49 0.49
CA PHE A 202 16.07 -50.85 1.49
C PHE A 202 14.61 -51.00 1.10
N SER A 203 13.88 -51.78 1.91
CA SER A 203 12.44 -52.00 1.84
C SER A 203 11.65 -50.72 2.10
N GLU A 204 10.57 -50.55 1.35
CA GLU A 204 9.56 -49.50 1.49
C GLU A 204 8.93 -49.50 2.89
N GLU A 205 9.27 -48.49 3.71
CA GLU A 205 8.40 -48.03 4.79
C GLU A 205 7.76 -46.73 4.34
N THR A 206 6.47 -46.79 4.01
CA THR A 206 5.62 -45.61 3.79
C THR A 206 5.65 -44.71 5.03
N PRO A 207 5.91 -43.39 4.87
CA PRO A 207 5.87 -42.47 6.00
C PRO A 207 4.46 -42.42 6.63
N PRO A 208 4.35 -42.26 7.96
CA PRO A 208 3.06 -42.13 8.63
C PRO A 208 2.32 -40.91 8.08
N GLN A 209 1.06 -41.10 7.68
CA GLN A 209 0.18 -40.02 7.22
C GLN A 209 0.10 -38.94 8.29
N GLU A 210 0.39 -37.69 7.91
CA GLU A 210 0.11 -36.52 8.74
C GLU A 210 -1.40 -36.38 8.85
N GLU A 211 -1.96 -36.69 10.02
CA GLU A 211 -3.37 -36.45 10.31
C GLU A 211 -3.61 -34.94 10.36
N ASP A 212 -4.41 -34.44 9.41
CA ASP A 212 -4.88 -33.06 9.37
C ASP A 212 -5.60 -32.70 10.68
N CYS A 213 -4.95 -31.88 11.50
CA CYS A 213 -5.50 -31.45 12.78
C CYS A 213 -6.39 -30.21 12.60
N PHE A 214 -7.70 -30.38 12.80
CA PHE A 214 -8.66 -29.29 12.87
C PHE A 214 -8.70 -28.70 14.30
N SER A 215 -8.66 -27.38 14.41
CA SER A 215 -8.87 -26.66 15.67
C SER A 215 -10.00 -25.66 15.49
N ALA A 216 -11.01 -25.70 16.36
CA ALA A 216 -12.13 -24.76 16.38
C ALA A 216 -12.31 -24.17 17.78
N GLY A 217 -12.70 -22.91 17.84
CA GLY A 217 -13.11 -22.22 19.07
C GLY A 217 -14.52 -21.66 18.91
N THR A 218 -15.31 -21.73 19.97
CA THR A 218 -16.67 -21.15 20.02
C THR A 218 -16.70 -20.10 21.12
N ALA A 219 -17.00 -18.86 20.77
CA ALA A 219 -17.29 -17.79 21.73
C ALA A 219 -18.80 -17.67 21.91
N VAL A 220 -19.28 -17.66 23.16
CA VAL A 220 -20.71 -17.50 23.48
C VAL A 220 -20.89 -16.16 24.18
N LEU A 221 -21.66 -15.27 23.55
CA LEU A 221 -22.00 -13.98 24.11
C LEU A 221 -23.19 -14.14 25.08
N GLY A 222 -23.02 -13.76 26.36
CA GLY A 222 -24.15 -13.60 27.28
C GLY A 222 -25.03 -12.42 26.87
N LYS A 223 -26.31 -12.41 27.29
CA LYS A 223 -27.26 -11.32 26.96
C LYS A 223 -26.80 -9.93 27.40
N ASP A 224 -25.81 -9.85 28.28
CA ASP A 224 -25.36 -8.63 28.96
C ASP A 224 -23.99 -8.13 28.45
N ALA A 225 -23.40 -8.72 27.40
CA ALA A 225 -22.14 -8.25 26.85
C ALA A 225 -22.37 -7.18 25.77
N PHE A 226 -21.90 -5.97 26.01
CA PHE A 226 -22.16 -4.78 25.18
C PHE A 226 -21.09 -4.49 24.10
N ASN A 227 -20.01 -5.28 24.04
CA ASN A 227 -18.92 -5.04 23.08
C ASN A 227 -18.42 -6.35 22.45
N VAL A 228 -18.63 -6.48 21.14
CA VAL A 228 -18.18 -7.64 20.34
C VAL A 228 -16.66 -7.69 20.22
N GLU A 229 -15.97 -6.54 20.18
CA GLU A 229 -14.50 -6.48 20.05
C GLU A 229 -13.80 -7.08 21.27
N ASP A 230 -14.31 -6.79 22.47
CA ASP A 230 -13.79 -7.35 23.72
C ASP A 230 -13.99 -8.88 23.78
N LEU A 231 -15.11 -9.39 23.23
CA LEU A 231 -15.37 -10.83 23.14
C LEU A 231 -14.39 -11.50 22.17
N LEU A 232 -14.20 -10.92 20.98
CA LEU A 232 -13.28 -11.45 19.98
C LEU A 232 -11.85 -11.48 20.52
N LYS A 233 -11.42 -10.41 21.18
CA LYS A 233 -10.11 -10.34 21.84
C LYS A 233 -9.94 -11.40 22.93
N ALA A 234 -10.95 -11.60 23.78
CA ALA A 234 -10.92 -12.63 24.82
C ALA A 234 -10.89 -14.05 24.23
N ALA A 235 -11.63 -14.30 23.15
CA ALA A 235 -11.64 -15.57 22.44
C ALA A 235 -10.26 -15.87 21.82
N ASP A 236 -9.64 -14.86 21.21
CA ASP A 236 -8.30 -14.98 20.63
C ASP A 236 -7.25 -15.28 21.70
N GLU A 237 -7.29 -14.56 22.83
CA GLU A 237 -6.40 -14.83 23.98
C GLU A 237 -6.58 -16.25 24.54
N ALA A 238 -7.82 -16.73 24.67
CA ALA A 238 -8.11 -18.09 25.10
C ALA A 238 -7.57 -19.14 24.11
N PHE A 239 -7.69 -18.88 22.81
CA PHE A 239 -7.16 -19.74 21.75
C PHE A 239 -5.62 -19.83 21.81
N TYR A 240 -4.92 -18.70 21.98
CA TYR A 240 -3.46 -18.68 22.14
C TYR A 240 -3.00 -19.43 23.40
N ARG A 241 -3.74 -19.31 24.52
CA ARG A 241 -3.45 -20.07 25.75
C ARG A 241 -3.65 -21.57 25.56
N ALA A 242 -4.74 -21.98 24.92
CA ALA A 242 -5.00 -23.38 24.62
C ALA A 242 -3.88 -23.98 23.75
N LYS A 243 -3.42 -23.24 22.73
CA LYS A 243 -2.28 -23.63 21.88
C LYS A 243 -0.98 -23.77 22.67
N LYS A 244 -0.71 -22.87 23.63
CA LYS A 244 0.47 -22.89 24.48
C LYS A 244 0.46 -24.03 25.50
N ASN A 245 -0.71 -24.39 26.02
CA ASN A 245 -0.87 -25.38 27.10
C ASN A 245 -1.03 -26.84 26.61
N GLY A 246 -0.93 -27.07 25.29
CA GLY A 246 -1.03 -28.39 24.66
C GLY A 246 -2.41 -28.64 24.04
N ARG A 247 -2.43 -29.45 22.97
CA ARG A 247 -3.63 -29.76 22.16
C ARG A 247 -4.72 -30.47 23.02
N ASN A 248 -5.98 -30.41 22.56
CA ASN A 248 -7.16 -31.02 23.20
C ASN A 248 -7.47 -30.48 24.61
N ARG A 249 -7.57 -29.15 24.75
CA ARG A 249 -7.92 -28.50 26.02
C ARG A 249 -8.98 -27.43 25.82
N VAL A 250 -9.79 -27.22 26.85
CA VAL A 250 -10.77 -26.15 26.93
C VAL A 250 -10.23 -25.10 27.91
N GLU A 251 -10.06 -23.87 27.43
CA GLU A 251 -9.67 -22.72 28.24
C GLU A 251 -10.89 -21.79 28.36
N ALA A 252 -11.26 -21.43 29.59
CA ALA A 252 -12.32 -20.47 29.84
C ALA A 252 -11.69 -19.13 30.22
N PHE A 253 -12.16 -18.04 29.60
CA PHE A 253 -11.74 -16.68 29.93
C PHE A 253 -12.84 -16.02 30.75
N ASP A 254 -12.60 -15.83 32.05
CA ASP A 254 -13.48 -15.05 32.92
C ASP A 254 -12.80 -13.72 33.23
N ARG A 255 -13.36 -12.63 32.69
CA ARG A 255 -12.83 -11.28 32.93
C ARG A 255 -13.28 -10.87 34.32
N GLN A 256 -12.44 -11.07 35.34
CA GLN A 256 -12.68 -10.46 36.65
C GLN A 256 -12.88 -8.96 36.44
N ALA A 257 -14.05 -8.47 36.84
CA ALA A 257 -14.46 -7.09 36.67
C ALA A 257 -13.39 -6.16 37.29
N PRO A 258 -12.91 -5.14 36.56
CA PRO A 258 -11.96 -4.20 37.13
C PRO A 258 -12.62 -3.45 38.29
N GLU A 259 -11.97 -3.47 39.46
CA GLU A 259 -12.33 -2.64 40.60
C GLU A 259 -12.28 -1.17 40.17
N ALA A 260 -13.41 -0.48 40.35
CA ALA A 260 -13.56 0.93 40.04
C ALA A 260 -12.57 1.75 40.86
N SER A 261 -11.52 2.26 40.22
CA SER A 261 -10.71 3.36 40.73
C SER A 261 -11.15 4.63 40.03
N ALA A 262 -11.75 5.52 40.83
CA ALA A 262 -12.10 6.88 40.47
C ALA A 262 -10.83 7.71 40.28
N GLU A 263 -10.80 8.52 39.23
CA GLU A 263 -10.25 9.89 39.19
C GLU A 263 -10.43 10.44 37.76
N GLU A 264 -11.54 11.14 37.53
CA GLU A 264 -11.73 12.04 36.38
C GLU A 264 -11.14 13.40 36.74
N GLU A 265 -10.02 13.79 36.13
CA GLU A 265 -9.52 15.16 36.18
C GLU A 265 -9.89 15.89 34.87
N SER A 266 -10.86 16.78 34.97
CA SER A 266 -11.37 17.61 33.88
C SER A 266 -10.35 18.69 33.50
N TRP A 267 -9.92 18.71 32.23
CA TRP A 267 -9.13 19.81 31.67
C TRP A 267 -10.05 20.78 30.90
N LYS A 268 -10.01 22.07 31.23
CA LYS A 268 -10.61 23.16 30.45
C LYS A 268 -9.50 23.95 29.76
N PRO A 269 -9.59 24.26 28.46
CA PRO A 269 -8.75 25.27 27.85
C PRO A 269 -9.38 26.65 28.04
N GLU A 270 -8.71 27.52 28.81
CA GLU A 270 -8.84 28.97 28.66
C GLU A 270 -7.88 29.42 27.54
N GLY A 271 -8.43 30.06 26.52
CA GLY A 271 -7.70 30.64 25.41
C GLY A 271 -8.66 31.26 24.42
N GLU A 272 -8.61 32.58 24.29
CA GLU A 272 -9.49 33.39 23.45
C GLU A 272 -9.26 33.09 21.96
N THR A 273 -10.31 32.63 21.27
CA THR A 273 -10.31 32.42 19.82
C THR A 273 -10.71 33.72 19.12
N PHE A 274 -9.79 34.34 18.38
CA PHE A 274 -10.13 35.42 17.45
C PHE A 274 -10.58 34.82 16.11
N VAL A 275 -11.84 35.03 15.76
CA VAL A 275 -12.43 34.61 14.48
C VAL A 275 -12.28 35.75 13.48
N TYR A 276 -11.51 35.55 12.41
CA TYR A 276 -11.58 36.39 11.21
C TYR A 276 -12.43 35.72 10.16
N GLN A 277 -13.53 36.38 9.81
CA GLN A 277 -14.43 35.99 8.73
C GLN A 277 -13.90 36.59 7.42
N ILE A 278 -13.51 35.75 6.46
CA ILE A 278 -13.17 36.19 5.10
C ILE A 278 -14.28 35.73 4.16
N SER A 279 -14.85 36.71 3.45
CA SER A 279 -15.95 36.58 2.49
C SER A 279 -15.54 35.76 1.26
N PRO A 280 -16.44 34.96 0.66
CA PRO A 280 -16.20 34.34 -0.63
C PRO A 280 -16.56 35.33 -1.74
N TYR A 281 -15.65 35.60 -2.68
CA TYR A 281 -15.85 35.91 -4.11
C TYR A 281 -14.62 36.68 -4.65
N GLY A 282 -13.96 36.11 -5.67
CA GLY A 282 -12.98 36.82 -6.47
C GLY A 282 -11.94 35.91 -7.13
N ASP A 283 -12.23 35.45 -8.36
CA ASP A 283 -11.26 34.88 -9.29
C ASP A 283 -10.16 35.91 -9.61
N GLN A 284 -8.92 35.72 -9.14
CA GLN A 284 -7.64 36.10 -9.80
C GLN A 284 -6.45 35.43 -9.09
N PRO A 285 -5.36 35.08 -9.80
CA PRO A 285 -4.18 34.47 -9.21
C PRO A 285 -3.42 35.48 -8.33
N VAL A 286 -3.17 35.11 -7.06
CA VAL A 286 -2.41 35.90 -6.10
C VAL A 286 -0.93 35.54 -6.20
N THR A 287 -0.12 36.45 -6.74
CA THR A 287 1.34 36.46 -6.53
C THR A 287 1.66 37.12 -5.20
N TYR A 288 2.36 36.39 -4.31
CA TYR A 288 2.86 36.95 -3.05
C TYR A 288 4.18 37.69 -3.30
N THR A 289 4.16 39.00 -3.18
CA THR A 289 5.37 39.84 -3.07
C THR A 289 5.57 40.18 -1.60
N ALA A 290 6.73 39.84 -1.05
CA ALA A 290 7.08 40.19 0.32
C ALA A 290 7.41 41.69 0.43
N GLY A 291 6.65 42.41 1.26
CA GLY A 291 7.03 43.70 1.84
C GLY A 291 6.42 44.94 1.18
N GLU A 292 5.33 45.45 1.75
CA GLU A 292 5.03 46.89 1.71
C GLU A 292 5.44 47.51 3.05
N ALA A 293 6.29 48.53 2.95
CA ALA A 293 6.78 49.34 4.04
C ALA A 293 5.77 50.46 4.39
N LEU A 294 5.66 50.76 5.68
CA LEU A 294 5.01 51.96 6.19
C LEU A 294 5.80 53.22 5.79
N ASP A 295 5.09 54.21 5.25
CA ASP A 295 5.56 55.56 4.95
C ASP A 295 5.99 56.33 6.21
N ILE A 296 7.26 56.73 6.28
CA ILE A 296 7.79 57.85 7.11
C ILE A 296 8.86 58.59 6.25
N PRO A 297 8.92 59.94 6.25
CA PRO A 297 9.38 60.72 5.11
C PRO A 297 10.90 60.81 4.94
N LYS A 298 11.26 61.09 3.67
CA LYS A 298 12.60 61.39 3.15
C LYS A 298 13.29 62.55 3.87
N GLU A 299 14.52 62.33 4.31
CA GLU A 299 15.62 63.30 4.19
C GLU A 299 16.98 62.58 4.08
N GLU A 300 17.68 62.93 2.99
CA GLU A 300 19.12 62.90 2.71
C GLU A 300 20.05 61.90 3.43
N ALA A 301 20.69 61.00 2.66
CA ALA A 301 22.12 61.13 2.33
C ALA A 301 22.69 59.89 1.60
N SER A 302 23.62 60.19 0.70
CA SER A 302 24.40 59.36 -0.21
C SER A 302 25.20 58.20 0.40
N GLY A 303 25.31 57.10 -0.35
CA GLY A 303 26.42 56.13 -0.19
C GLY A 303 26.13 54.76 -0.80
N ILE A 304 26.65 54.50 -2.01
CA ILE A 304 26.78 53.15 -2.57
C ILE A 304 28.05 52.50 -1.97
N PRO A 305 28.00 51.24 -1.52
CA PRO A 305 28.73 50.20 -2.23
C PRO A 305 27.97 48.88 -2.42
N GLU A 306 28.49 48.12 -3.38
CA GLU A 306 28.07 46.84 -3.93
C GLU A 306 27.99 45.68 -2.92
N GLU A 307 27.17 44.70 -3.32
CA GLU A 307 27.17 43.25 -3.04
C GLU A 307 27.26 42.70 -1.59
N GLU A 308 26.51 41.61 -1.39
CA GLU A 308 26.39 40.76 -0.19
C GLU A 308 25.47 41.26 0.94
N THR A 309 24.30 40.63 1.10
CA THR A 309 23.99 39.74 2.25
C THR A 309 22.52 39.30 2.25
N PHE A 310 22.31 37.98 2.15
CA PHE A 310 21.07 37.31 2.53
C PHE A 310 21.19 36.87 4.00
N SER A 311 20.18 37.17 4.80
CA SER A 311 19.91 36.66 6.16
C SER A 311 20.92 36.97 7.29
N LYS A 312 20.71 38.10 7.99
CA LYS A 312 21.30 38.38 9.32
C LYS A 312 20.30 38.30 10.48
N ASP A 313 19.05 37.92 10.24
CA ASP A 313 18.02 37.92 11.29
C ASP A 313 17.90 36.60 12.08
N CYS A 314 18.66 35.55 11.74
CA CYS A 314 18.69 34.31 12.53
C CYS A 314 19.86 34.19 13.54
N GLN A 315 20.69 35.23 13.75
CA GLN A 315 21.86 35.14 14.63
C GLN A 315 21.70 35.74 16.04
N LYS A 316 20.51 36.21 16.45
CA LYS A 316 20.31 36.85 17.78
C LYS A 316 19.61 35.99 18.85
N ALA A 317 19.67 34.66 18.75
CA ALA A 317 19.12 33.77 19.79
C ALA A 317 20.13 32.73 20.28
N PHE A 318 21.23 33.16 20.91
CA PHE A 318 22.03 32.29 21.77
C PHE A 318 22.48 33.05 23.01
N PRO A 319 22.04 32.68 24.22
CA PRO A 319 22.61 33.22 25.44
C PRO A 319 24.00 32.60 25.67
N GLU A 320 25.03 33.45 25.70
CA GLU A 320 26.36 33.09 26.20
C GLU A 320 26.26 32.80 27.70
N GLY A 321 26.20 31.53 28.09
CA GLY A 321 26.07 31.21 29.51
C GLY A 321 26.02 29.72 29.85
N SER A 322 27.13 29.01 29.65
CA SER A 322 27.67 28.02 30.60
C SER A 322 28.74 27.17 29.90
N GLY A 323 29.95 27.17 30.47
CA GLY A 323 31.09 26.38 30.01
C GLY A 323 30.91 24.90 30.31
N GLU A 324 29.96 24.25 29.65
CA GLU A 324 29.84 22.81 29.62
C GLU A 324 30.62 22.27 28.41
N LYS A 325 31.39 21.19 28.62
CA LYS A 325 32.23 20.56 27.60
C LYS A 325 31.39 20.22 26.36
N LEU A 326 31.37 21.11 25.37
CA LEU A 326 30.83 20.91 24.04
C LEU A 326 31.59 19.75 23.39
N ARG A 327 31.11 18.52 23.65
CA ARG A 327 31.40 17.37 22.80
C ARG A 327 31.11 17.83 21.38
N LYS A 328 32.10 17.73 20.49
CA LYS A 328 31.96 18.04 19.06
C LYS A 328 30.75 17.28 18.50
N LYS A 329 29.56 17.88 18.55
CA LYS A 329 28.35 17.30 17.97
C LYS A 329 28.60 17.29 16.46
N LYS A 330 28.64 16.09 15.88
CA LYS A 330 28.77 15.92 14.45
C LYS A 330 27.54 16.56 13.81
N ILE A 331 27.72 17.69 13.14
CA ILE A 331 26.64 18.33 12.39
C ILE A 331 26.29 17.38 11.24
N LEU A 332 25.05 16.91 11.24
CA LEU A 332 24.52 16.10 10.16
C LEU A 332 24.02 17.04 9.06
N HIS A 333 24.53 16.82 7.86
CA HIS A 333 24.10 17.49 6.65
C HIS A 333 23.31 16.50 5.80
N GLY A 334 22.20 16.95 5.22
CA GLY A 334 21.39 16.16 4.30
C GLY A 334 20.38 17.02 3.53
N LYS A 335 19.75 16.45 2.52
CA LYS A 335 18.69 17.09 1.75
C LYS A 335 17.41 16.25 1.83
N VAL A 336 16.33 16.84 2.33
CA VAL A 336 14.98 16.26 2.31
C VAL A 336 14.18 16.99 1.26
N VAL A 337 13.54 16.23 0.38
CA VAL A 337 12.47 16.76 -0.45
C VAL A 337 11.15 16.35 0.21
N LEU A 338 10.31 17.34 0.46
CA LEU A 338 8.97 17.17 1.00
C LEU A 338 7.99 17.44 -0.13
N ILE A 339 7.23 16.41 -0.46
CA ILE A 339 6.16 16.48 -1.43
C ILE A 339 4.87 16.62 -0.65
N SER A 340 4.20 17.75 -0.83
CA SER A 340 2.90 18.00 -0.26
C SER A 340 1.99 18.47 -1.39
N PRO A 341 0.70 18.10 -1.40
CA PRO A 341 -0.30 18.82 -2.17
C PRO A 341 -0.31 20.27 -1.64
N LEU A 342 0.46 21.14 -2.31
CA LEU A 342 0.63 22.53 -1.94
C LEU A 342 -0.74 23.20 -1.84
N GLY A 343 -1.05 23.76 -0.67
CA GLY A 343 -2.28 24.53 -0.45
C GLY A 343 -3.07 24.15 0.80
N SER A 344 -2.83 23.00 1.42
CA SER A 344 -3.44 22.70 2.73
C SER A 344 -2.70 23.41 3.87
N SER A 345 -3.43 24.08 4.76
CA SER A 345 -2.86 24.75 5.94
C SER A 345 -2.03 23.79 6.80
N SER A 346 -2.48 22.53 6.91
CA SER A 346 -1.78 21.47 7.65
C SER A 346 -0.39 21.17 7.11
N SER A 347 -0.16 21.29 5.80
CA SER A 347 1.16 21.05 5.21
C SER A 347 2.15 22.17 5.53
N VAL A 348 1.69 23.43 5.53
CA VAL A 348 2.51 24.59 5.89
C VAL A 348 2.90 24.55 7.36
N GLU A 349 1.95 24.20 8.23
CA GLU A 349 2.20 23.99 9.66
C GLU A 349 3.20 22.85 9.89
N PHE A 350 3.05 21.72 9.18
CA PHE A 350 3.98 20.60 9.27
C PHE A 350 5.39 20.99 8.84
N VAL A 351 5.56 21.67 7.71
CA VAL A 351 6.88 22.11 7.23
C VAL A 351 7.54 23.02 8.26
N SER A 352 6.82 24.00 8.78
CA SER A 352 7.33 24.96 9.77
C SER A 352 7.77 24.25 11.06
N LEU A 353 6.94 23.32 11.54
CA LEU A 353 7.25 22.54 12.73
C LEU A 353 8.44 21.60 12.49
N PHE A 354 8.50 20.96 11.33
CA PHE A 354 9.57 20.06 10.93
C PHE A 354 10.93 20.78 10.84
N GLU A 355 10.98 21.96 10.20
CA GLU A 355 12.18 22.80 10.13
C GLU A 355 12.64 23.27 11.51
N ARG A 356 11.71 23.65 12.40
CA ARG A 356 12.03 24.03 13.78
C ARG A 356 12.67 22.87 14.53
N CYS A 357 12.08 21.69 14.48
CA CYS A 357 12.64 20.51 15.15
C CYS A 357 14.01 20.10 14.58
N LEU A 358 14.23 20.25 13.26
CA LEU A 358 15.55 20.04 12.65
C LEU A 358 16.60 21.00 13.23
N ALA A 359 16.26 22.28 13.34
CA ALA A 359 17.13 23.31 13.90
C ALA A 359 17.48 23.04 15.37
N GLU A 360 16.50 22.66 16.20
CA GLU A 360 16.69 22.31 17.61
C GLU A 360 17.62 21.09 17.80
N LYS A 361 17.55 20.12 16.90
CA LYS A 361 18.45 18.94 16.89
C LYS A 361 19.84 19.26 16.32
N GLY A 362 20.09 20.49 15.86
CA GLY A 362 21.34 20.90 15.21
C GLY A 362 21.59 20.19 13.88
N CYS A 363 20.52 19.76 13.21
CA CYS A 363 20.55 19.10 11.92
C CYS A 363 20.49 20.17 10.82
N ARG A 364 21.46 20.20 9.90
CA ARG A 364 21.46 21.12 8.76
C ARG A 364 20.88 20.41 7.54
N TRP A 365 19.56 20.35 7.48
CA TRP A 365 18.85 19.80 6.34
C TRP A 365 18.28 20.91 5.47
N THR A 366 18.41 20.76 4.16
CA THR A 366 17.65 21.57 3.21
C THR A 366 16.32 20.88 2.98
N VAL A 367 15.22 21.51 3.39
CA VAL A 367 13.86 21.06 3.10
C VAL A 367 13.42 21.75 1.81
N LEU A 368 13.15 20.98 0.76
CA LEU A 368 12.54 21.50 -0.47
C LEU A 368 11.09 21.07 -0.51
N VAL A 369 10.17 22.03 -0.55
CA VAL A 369 8.76 21.75 -0.76
C VAL A 369 8.47 21.87 -2.26
N GLU A 370 8.07 20.77 -2.89
CA GLU A 370 7.88 20.70 -4.35
C GLU A 370 6.50 20.15 -4.69
N ASP A 371 5.92 20.67 -5.78
CA ASP A 371 4.80 20.03 -6.48
C ASP A 371 5.36 18.92 -7.37
N VAL A 372 4.68 17.77 -7.43
CA VAL A 372 5.05 16.65 -8.33
C VAL A 372 5.08 17.10 -9.79
N ASN A 373 4.31 18.14 -10.16
CA ASN A 373 4.25 18.70 -11.50
C ASN A 373 5.31 19.80 -11.75
N SER A 374 6.13 20.14 -10.76
CA SER A 374 7.15 21.18 -10.90
C SER A 374 8.31 20.71 -11.77
N SER A 375 8.79 21.57 -12.68
CA SER A 375 10.00 21.29 -13.48
C SER A 375 11.29 21.16 -12.65
N SER A 376 11.32 21.68 -11.42
CA SER A 376 12.43 21.48 -10.47
C SER A 376 12.37 20.14 -9.76
N PHE A 377 11.21 19.45 -9.77
CA PHE A 377 10.98 18.25 -8.98
C PHE A 377 12.00 17.15 -9.28
N GLU A 378 12.25 16.84 -10.55
CA GLU A 378 13.22 15.81 -10.94
C GLU A 378 14.65 16.11 -10.45
N LYS A 379 15.08 17.38 -10.55
CA LYS A 379 16.42 17.80 -10.07
C LYS A 379 16.51 17.71 -8.54
N SER A 380 15.42 18.05 -7.86
CA SER A 380 15.31 17.93 -6.41
C SER A 380 15.36 16.45 -5.98
N LEU A 381 14.65 15.57 -6.69
CA LEU A 381 14.64 14.13 -6.48
C LEU A 381 16.05 13.51 -6.62
N ASP A 382 16.79 13.91 -7.67
CA ASP A 382 18.14 13.41 -7.93
C ASP A 382 19.16 13.77 -6.85
N SER A 383 18.92 14.86 -6.13
CA SER A 383 19.82 15.37 -5.09
C SER A 383 19.36 15.07 -3.67
N ALA A 384 18.19 14.46 -3.50
CA ALA A 384 17.62 14.14 -2.19
C ALA A 384 18.33 12.96 -1.51
N ASP A 385 18.52 13.05 -0.20
CA ASP A 385 18.92 11.93 0.66
C ASP A 385 17.70 11.15 1.19
N ALA A 386 16.55 11.83 1.27
CA ALA A 386 15.27 11.27 1.66
C ALA A 386 14.11 12.03 0.99
N LEU A 387 13.02 11.32 0.75
CA LEU A 387 11.78 11.85 0.20
C LEU A 387 10.64 11.62 1.18
N ILE A 388 9.92 12.69 1.52
CA ILE A 388 8.76 12.65 2.41
C ILE A 388 7.52 12.97 1.59
N TRP A 389 6.58 12.03 1.54
CA TRP A 389 5.26 12.23 0.96
C TRP A 389 4.29 12.61 2.08
N ALA A 390 3.89 13.88 2.14
CA ALA A 390 2.88 14.33 3.09
C ALA A 390 1.49 14.00 2.54
N ALA A 391 0.78 13.10 3.21
CA ALA A 391 -0.60 12.77 2.94
C ALA A 391 -1.49 13.42 4.00
N SER A 392 -2.59 14.06 3.58
CA SER A 392 -3.61 14.59 4.48
C SER A 392 -4.97 14.02 4.11
N GLU A 393 -5.82 13.77 5.11
CA GLU A 393 -7.22 13.46 4.86
C GLU A 393 -8.07 14.74 4.67
N PRO A 394 -9.05 14.72 3.76
CA PRO A 394 -9.32 13.67 2.76
C PRO A 394 -8.38 13.79 1.54
N GLY A 395 -8.13 12.69 0.81
CA GLY A 395 -7.52 12.77 -0.53
C GLY A 395 -6.37 11.79 -0.84
N TRP A 396 -5.92 10.99 0.13
CA TRP A 396 -4.89 9.98 -0.14
C TRP A 396 -5.38 8.89 -1.10
N GLU A 397 -6.69 8.64 -1.17
CA GLU A 397 -7.30 7.66 -2.07
C GLU A 397 -7.06 8.01 -3.55
N THR A 398 -7.07 9.31 -3.87
CA THR A 398 -6.71 9.78 -5.21
C THR A 398 -5.22 9.54 -5.48
N ALA A 399 -4.38 9.66 -4.46
CA ALA A 399 -2.94 9.40 -4.56
C ALA A 399 -2.59 7.95 -4.85
N VAL A 400 -3.34 6.99 -4.31
CA VAL A 400 -3.18 5.57 -4.62
C VAL A 400 -3.27 5.31 -6.13
N SER A 401 -4.23 5.95 -6.81
CA SER A 401 -4.48 5.71 -8.24
C SER A 401 -3.30 6.10 -9.15
N TRP A 402 -2.52 7.11 -8.78
CA TRP A 402 -1.35 7.54 -9.56
C TRP A 402 -0.02 7.05 -8.98
N TRP A 403 -0.02 6.42 -7.81
CA TRP A 403 1.18 5.99 -7.11
C TRP A 403 2.11 5.09 -7.94
N LYS A 404 1.54 4.20 -8.75
CA LYS A 404 2.28 3.34 -9.69
C LYS A 404 3.06 4.12 -10.75
N LYS A 405 2.61 5.35 -11.07
CA LYS A 405 3.18 6.21 -12.11
C LYS A 405 4.10 7.30 -11.54
N ARG A 406 4.27 7.37 -10.22
CA ARG A 406 5.06 8.43 -9.59
C ARG A 406 6.53 8.38 -10.03
N PRO A 407 7.22 9.53 -10.11
CA PRO A 407 8.66 9.54 -10.32
C PRO A 407 9.38 8.78 -9.21
N ARG A 408 10.26 7.86 -9.59
CA ARG A 408 10.95 6.98 -8.65
C ARG A 408 12.21 7.66 -8.15
N SER A 409 12.37 7.73 -6.83
CA SER A 409 13.59 8.31 -6.26
C SER A 409 14.69 7.27 -6.09
N GLY A 410 15.95 7.71 -6.21
CA GLY A 410 17.11 6.92 -5.80
C GLY A 410 17.39 6.98 -4.30
N CYS A 411 16.50 7.56 -3.51
CA CYS A 411 16.63 7.74 -2.06
C CYS A 411 15.51 7.04 -1.30
N ARG A 412 15.53 7.09 0.03
CA ARG A 412 14.49 6.44 0.83
C ARG A 412 13.23 7.29 0.85
N GLU A 413 12.10 6.66 0.57
CA GLU A 413 10.78 7.28 0.56
C GLU A 413 10.04 6.90 1.83
N ILE A 414 9.36 7.88 2.43
CA ILE A 414 8.49 7.68 3.58
C ILE A 414 7.22 8.51 3.40
N ILE A 415 6.13 8.04 3.98
CA ILE A 415 4.87 8.78 4.03
C ILE A 415 4.75 9.40 5.42
N VAL A 416 4.27 10.63 5.46
CA VAL A 416 3.84 11.29 6.69
C VAL A 416 2.36 11.56 6.57
N LEU A 417 1.58 10.92 7.45
CA LEU A 417 0.14 11.15 7.55
C LEU A 417 -0.12 12.34 8.49
N LEU A 418 -0.71 13.39 7.93
CA LEU A 418 -1.14 14.60 8.62
C LEU A 418 -2.64 14.52 8.90
N GLY A 419 -3.02 14.64 10.18
CA GLY A 419 -4.43 14.69 10.58
C GLY A 419 -5.00 13.37 11.08
N ARG A 420 -6.19 12.99 10.64
CA ARG A 420 -6.83 11.71 10.97
C ARG A 420 -6.49 10.66 9.91
N GLY A 421 -6.74 9.40 10.23
CA GLY A 421 -6.45 8.26 9.37
C GLY A 421 -5.68 7.17 10.11
N ASP A 422 -5.69 5.98 9.51
CA ASP A 422 -4.98 4.82 10.00
C ASP A 422 -3.66 4.68 9.24
N PRO A 423 -2.49 4.82 9.90
CA PRO A 423 -1.21 4.64 9.24
C PRO A 423 -1.07 3.27 8.59
N ASP A 424 -1.66 2.21 9.16
CA ASP A 424 -1.51 0.84 8.64
C ASP A 424 -2.20 0.70 7.27
N MET A 425 -3.39 1.29 7.12
CA MET A 425 -4.09 1.37 5.83
C MET A 425 -3.28 2.13 4.77
N ILE A 426 -2.60 3.21 5.17
CA ILE A 426 -1.76 4.01 4.28
C ILE A 426 -0.49 3.23 3.90
N GLU A 427 0.15 2.54 4.85
CA GLU A 427 1.30 1.69 4.56
C GLU A 427 0.94 0.60 3.55
N GLU A 428 -0.22 -0.05 3.72
CA GLU A 428 -0.71 -1.06 2.80
C GLU A 428 -0.98 -0.49 1.41
N ALA A 429 -1.67 0.65 1.34
CA ALA A 429 -2.07 1.27 0.07
C ALA A 429 -0.88 1.75 -0.77
N PHE A 430 0.17 2.26 -0.13
CA PHE A 430 1.33 2.82 -0.82
C PHE A 430 2.57 1.92 -0.80
N VAL A 431 2.53 0.86 0.00
CA VAL A 431 3.63 -0.10 0.18
C VAL A 431 4.92 0.63 0.60
N LEU A 432 4.77 1.61 1.50
CA LEU A 432 5.84 2.44 2.07
C LEU A 432 5.62 2.64 3.57
N PRO A 433 6.68 2.83 4.37
CA PRO A 433 6.55 3.20 5.78
C PRO A 433 5.78 4.52 5.93
N CYS A 434 4.82 4.55 6.85
CA CYS A 434 3.95 5.69 7.14
C CYS A 434 4.14 6.13 8.60
N PHE A 435 4.42 7.43 8.77
CA PHE A 435 4.54 8.05 10.08
C PHE A 435 3.34 8.94 10.33
N HIS A 436 2.52 8.56 11.31
CA HIS A 436 1.45 9.43 11.77
C HIS A 436 2.04 10.57 12.60
N VAL A 437 1.90 11.80 12.11
CA VAL A 437 2.32 13.01 12.82
C VAL A 437 1.09 13.74 13.35
N ARG A 438 0.79 13.51 14.63
CA ARG A 438 -0.22 14.20 15.44
C ARG A 438 0.40 15.18 16.43
N LYS A 439 1.65 14.94 16.86
CA LYS A 439 2.37 15.69 17.89
C LYS A 439 3.84 15.88 17.53
N GLU A 440 4.45 16.92 18.10
CA GLU A 440 5.88 17.25 17.90
C GLU A 440 6.84 16.09 18.22
N ARG A 441 6.52 15.26 19.23
CA ARG A 441 7.33 14.08 19.58
C ARG A 441 7.46 13.05 18.45
N GLU A 442 6.48 12.98 17.56
CA GLU A 442 6.53 12.06 16.39
C GLU A 442 7.45 12.62 15.31
N ILE A 443 7.53 13.95 15.17
CA ILE A 443 8.50 14.61 14.29
C ILE A 443 9.92 14.36 14.77
N GLU A 444 10.17 14.36 16.08
CA GLU A 444 11.50 14.01 16.59
C GLU A 444 11.93 12.60 16.19
N LYS A 445 11.01 11.62 16.28
CA LYS A 445 11.27 10.24 15.83
C LYS A 445 11.54 10.18 14.33
N LEU A 446 10.78 10.95 13.55
CA LEU A 446 10.97 11.07 12.10
C LEU A 446 12.36 11.64 11.79
N ILE A 447 12.79 12.70 12.47
CA ILE A 447 14.12 13.29 12.31
C ILE A 447 15.21 12.28 12.68
N ASP A 448 15.08 11.61 13.83
CA ASP A 448 16.03 10.58 14.26
C ASP A 448 16.15 9.45 13.23
N LEU A 449 15.05 9.10 12.55
CA LEU A 449 15.06 8.14 11.44
C LEU A 449 15.79 8.70 10.21
N LEU A 450 15.46 9.93 9.79
CA LEU A 450 16.06 10.60 8.65
C LEU A 450 17.58 10.76 8.81
N THR A 451 18.09 10.98 10.02
CA THR A 451 19.54 11.02 10.27
C THR A 451 20.28 9.73 9.92
N ARG A 452 19.56 8.61 9.80
CA ARG A 452 20.11 7.31 9.40
C ARG A 452 20.01 7.07 7.91
N PHE A 453 19.18 7.83 7.20
CA PHE A 453 19.02 7.68 5.77
C PHE A 453 20.27 8.20 5.06
N LYS A 454 20.67 7.44 4.05
CA LYS A 454 21.80 7.75 3.20
C LYS A 454 21.37 7.45 1.78
N LYS A 455 21.73 8.30 0.84
CA LYS A 455 21.64 7.96 -0.57
C LYS A 455 22.48 6.72 -0.86
N GLY A 456 21.95 5.81 -1.68
CA GLY A 456 22.61 4.55 -1.98
C GLY A 456 21.79 3.67 -2.91
N ALA A 457 22.39 2.58 -3.37
CA ALA A 457 21.70 1.58 -4.16
C ALA A 457 20.66 0.85 -3.28
N LYS A 458 19.43 0.75 -3.76
CA LYS A 458 18.31 0.05 -3.11
C LYS A 458 18.47 -1.45 -3.30
N VAL A 459 18.49 -2.19 -2.19
CA VAL A 459 18.65 -3.63 -2.17
C VAL A 459 17.52 -4.25 -1.38
N VAL A 460 16.70 -5.05 -2.04
CA VAL A 460 15.69 -5.88 -1.34
C VAL A 460 16.38 -7.09 -0.72
N PHE A 461 16.11 -7.33 0.56
CA PHE A 461 16.78 -8.36 1.37
C PHE A 461 15.75 -9.31 1.99
N VAL A 462 15.56 -10.50 1.40
CA VAL A 462 14.38 -11.32 1.67
C VAL A 462 14.73 -12.65 2.33
N GLY A 463 14.00 -13.00 3.39
CA GLY A 463 14.09 -14.32 4.06
C GLY A 463 15.17 -14.43 5.13
N PHE A 464 15.80 -13.33 5.53
CA PHE A 464 16.81 -13.31 6.58
C PHE A 464 16.20 -12.91 7.92
N ARG A 465 16.62 -13.57 9.01
CA ARG A 465 16.16 -13.26 10.38
C ARG A 465 17.01 -12.20 11.09
N GLU A 466 18.14 -11.83 10.50
CA GLU A 466 19.09 -10.90 11.08
C GLU A 466 18.60 -9.45 11.00
N SER A 467 19.19 -8.57 11.82
CA SER A 467 18.94 -7.14 11.76
C SER A 467 19.30 -6.54 10.39
N ILE A 468 18.59 -5.48 9.99
CA ILE A 468 18.82 -4.74 8.74
C ILE A 468 20.32 -4.40 8.58
N PRO A 469 20.96 -4.79 7.47
CA PRO A 469 22.38 -4.49 7.28
C PRO A 469 22.65 -3.00 7.13
N GLU A 470 23.64 -2.50 7.86
CA GLU A 470 24.16 -1.15 7.66
C GLU A 470 25.45 -1.22 6.83
N VAL A 471 25.33 -0.96 5.53
CA VAL A 471 26.47 -0.85 4.61
C VAL A 471 26.43 0.54 3.96
N PRO A 472 27.47 1.37 4.10
CA PRO A 472 27.51 2.69 3.45
C PRO A 472 27.26 2.58 1.95
N GLY A 473 26.47 3.47 1.36
CA GLY A 473 26.15 3.47 -0.07
C GLY A 473 25.05 2.48 -0.48
N PHE A 474 24.43 1.78 0.47
CA PHE A 474 23.33 0.87 0.23
C PHE A 474 22.14 1.18 1.14
N ILE A 475 20.93 1.00 0.62
CA ILE A 475 19.67 1.08 1.34
C ILE A 475 19.06 -0.31 1.30
N PHE A 476 18.88 -0.95 2.46
CA PHE A 476 18.29 -2.28 2.54
C PHE A 476 16.83 -2.19 3.00
N ASP A 477 15.95 -2.79 2.20
CA ASP A 477 14.54 -3.01 2.54
C ASP A 477 14.34 -4.51 2.74
N THR A 478 13.97 -4.90 3.97
CA THR A 478 13.96 -6.29 4.41
C THR A 478 12.55 -6.87 4.44
N PHE A 479 12.37 -8.06 3.90
CA PHE A 479 11.07 -8.75 3.86
C PHE A 479 11.18 -10.18 4.38
N LYS A 480 10.12 -10.68 5.01
CA LYS A 480 10.09 -12.04 5.55
C LYS A 480 9.63 -13.05 4.51
N SER A 481 8.74 -12.64 3.61
CA SER A 481 8.11 -13.52 2.62
C SER A 481 8.39 -13.07 1.18
N ALA A 482 8.28 -14.02 0.24
CA ALA A 482 8.37 -13.75 -1.19
C ALA A 482 7.26 -12.83 -1.69
N VAL A 483 6.04 -12.98 -1.14
CA VAL A 483 4.86 -12.22 -1.53
C VAL A 483 5.02 -10.75 -1.18
N GLU A 484 5.38 -10.42 0.08
CA GLU A 484 5.63 -9.04 0.51
C GLU A 484 6.69 -8.35 -0.37
N ALA A 485 7.80 -9.05 -0.63
CA ALA A 485 8.89 -8.52 -1.43
C ALA A 485 8.49 -8.29 -2.89
N SER A 486 7.67 -9.18 -3.47
CA SER A 486 7.20 -9.06 -4.86
C SER A 486 6.26 -7.87 -5.02
N VAL A 487 5.26 -7.75 -4.13
CA VAL A 487 4.34 -6.61 -4.10
C VAL A 487 5.14 -5.31 -3.93
N TRP A 488 6.04 -5.24 -2.96
CA TRP A 488 6.87 -4.05 -2.75
C TRP A 488 7.73 -3.70 -3.97
N ALA A 489 8.36 -4.68 -4.62
CA ALA A 489 9.21 -4.45 -5.78
C ALA A 489 8.44 -3.95 -7.02
N GLU A 490 7.14 -4.26 -7.14
CA GLU A 490 6.30 -3.70 -8.21
C GLU A 490 6.19 -2.17 -8.10
N TYR A 491 6.01 -1.66 -6.88
CA TYR A 491 5.85 -0.22 -6.61
C TYR A 491 7.18 0.49 -6.39
N ASN A 492 8.20 -0.24 -5.94
CA ASN A 492 9.51 0.28 -5.50
C ASN A 492 10.65 -0.59 -6.06
N PRO A 493 10.86 -0.66 -7.39
CA PRO A 493 11.84 -1.58 -7.95
C PRO A 493 13.25 -1.26 -7.44
N PRO A 494 13.89 -2.21 -6.73
CA PRO A 494 15.24 -2.03 -6.23
C PRO A 494 16.29 -2.12 -7.33
N ASP A 495 17.51 -1.65 -7.04
CA ASP A 495 18.66 -1.82 -7.92
C ASP A 495 19.16 -3.27 -7.92
N ALA A 496 18.92 -4.01 -6.84
CA ALA A 496 19.26 -5.42 -6.70
C ALA A 496 18.40 -6.14 -5.65
N ALA A 497 18.39 -7.46 -5.71
CA ALA A 497 17.78 -8.30 -4.68
C ALA A 497 18.77 -9.33 -4.14
N VAL A 498 18.73 -9.55 -2.83
CA VAL A 498 19.45 -10.60 -2.13
C VAL A 498 18.44 -11.45 -1.40
N ILE A 499 18.41 -12.73 -1.73
CA ILE A 499 17.35 -13.64 -1.29
C ILE A 499 17.95 -14.84 -0.59
N HIS A 500 17.37 -15.22 0.56
CA HIS A 500 17.72 -16.45 1.25
C HIS A 500 17.38 -17.67 0.36
N LYS A 501 18.29 -18.63 0.23
CA LYS A 501 18.06 -19.80 -0.67
C LYS A 501 16.85 -20.64 -0.28
N ASP A 502 16.59 -20.74 1.01
CA ASP A 502 15.47 -21.53 1.55
C ASP A 502 14.16 -20.72 1.69
N LEU A 503 14.05 -19.58 1.01
CA LEU A 503 12.82 -18.78 1.04
C LEU A 503 11.68 -19.58 0.39
N LYS A 504 10.54 -19.68 1.10
CA LYS A 504 9.31 -20.24 0.55
C LYS A 504 8.87 -19.42 -0.67
N ASP A 505 8.43 -20.08 -1.74
CA ASP A 505 7.97 -19.46 -2.98
C ASP A 505 9.06 -18.65 -3.71
N LEU A 506 10.33 -18.97 -3.47
CA LEU A 506 11.48 -18.37 -4.16
C LEU A 506 11.34 -18.32 -5.70
N PRO A 507 10.89 -19.37 -6.41
CA PRO A 507 10.78 -19.32 -7.87
C PRO A 507 9.82 -18.24 -8.38
N LEU A 508 8.76 -17.93 -7.62
CA LEU A 508 7.80 -16.89 -7.96
C LEU A 508 8.44 -15.50 -7.84
N LEU A 509 9.10 -15.22 -6.71
CA LEU A 509 9.81 -13.96 -6.51
C LEU A 509 10.94 -13.76 -7.55
N GLU A 510 11.68 -14.82 -7.90
CA GLU A 510 12.71 -14.74 -8.95
C GLU A 510 12.11 -14.38 -10.32
N TYR A 511 10.95 -14.95 -10.65
CA TYR A 511 10.24 -14.63 -11.89
C TYR A 511 9.83 -13.16 -11.93
N ASP A 512 9.22 -12.65 -10.85
CA ASP A 512 8.76 -11.27 -10.75
C ASP A 512 9.92 -10.26 -10.82
N LEU A 513 11.00 -10.49 -10.06
CA LEU A 513 12.18 -9.64 -10.08
C LEU A 513 12.89 -9.66 -11.44
N LYS A 514 12.93 -10.82 -12.11
CA LYS A 514 13.51 -10.93 -13.46
C LYS A 514 12.67 -10.20 -14.50
N LYS A 515 11.33 -10.24 -14.40
CA LYS A 515 10.41 -9.48 -15.24
C LYS A 515 10.66 -7.97 -15.13
N LEU A 516 11.03 -7.51 -13.93
CA LEU A 516 11.42 -6.12 -13.66
C LEU A 516 12.88 -5.80 -14.05
N GLY A 517 13.67 -6.77 -14.51
CA GLY A 517 15.07 -6.60 -14.87
C GLY A 517 16.02 -6.44 -13.67
N ILE A 518 15.60 -6.86 -12.48
CA ILE A 518 16.34 -6.70 -11.22
C ILE A 518 17.33 -7.88 -11.08
N PRO A 519 18.63 -7.61 -10.84
CA PRO A 519 19.61 -8.67 -10.59
C PRO A 519 19.38 -9.32 -9.22
N VAL A 520 19.36 -10.66 -9.21
CA VAL A 520 19.10 -11.48 -8.00
C VAL A 520 20.36 -12.23 -7.56
N VAL A 521 20.72 -12.09 -6.29
CA VAL A 521 21.76 -12.88 -5.61
C VAL A 521 21.12 -13.78 -4.56
N LYS A 522 21.29 -15.09 -4.72
CA LYS A 522 20.84 -16.07 -3.73
C LYS A 522 21.99 -16.43 -2.77
N THR A 523 21.73 -16.45 -1.47
CA THR A 523 22.74 -16.81 -0.45
C THR A 523 22.09 -17.42 0.79
N GLU A 524 22.74 -18.42 1.40
CA GLU A 524 22.35 -18.95 2.73
C GLU A 524 22.94 -18.12 3.87
N ASN A 525 23.99 -17.34 3.58
CA ASN A 525 24.75 -16.61 4.59
C ASN A 525 24.82 -15.12 4.23
N SER A 526 23.92 -14.36 4.84
CA SER A 526 23.88 -12.89 4.82
C SER A 526 25.22 -12.28 5.24
N SER A 527 25.81 -12.75 6.33
CA SER A 527 27.06 -12.18 6.87
C SER A 527 28.23 -12.28 5.89
N ALA A 528 28.33 -13.39 5.15
CA ALA A 528 29.36 -13.59 4.14
C ALA A 528 29.15 -12.67 2.92
N PHE A 529 27.90 -12.48 2.49
CA PHE A 529 27.55 -11.54 1.44
C PHE A 529 27.88 -10.10 1.86
N LEU A 530 27.47 -9.69 3.06
CA LEU A 530 27.70 -8.34 3.58
C LEU A 530 29.19 -8.02 3.76
N LYS A 531 30.00 -9.00 4.20
CA LYS A 531 31.46 -8.85 4.27
C LYS A 531 32.05 -8.56 2.89
N LYS A 532 31.58 -9.23 1.84
CA LYS A 532 32.03 -8.96 0.46
C LYS A 532 31.57 -7.58 -0.01
N LEU A 533 30.32 -7.21 0.26
CA LEU A 533 29.79 -5.91 -0.13
C LEU A 533 30.61 -4.76 0.51
N LYS A 534 31.00 -4.90 1.78
CA LYS A 534 31.88 -3.97 2.49
C LYS A 534 33.30 -3.86 1.92
N THR A 535 33.75 -4.82 1.12
CA THR A 535 35.07 -4.75 0.47
C THR A 535 35.04 -4.10 -0.91
N VAL A 536 33.84 -3.89 -1.47
CA VAL A 536 33.65 -3.29 -2.80
C VAL A 536 33.48 -1.76 -2.72
N ASN A 537 33.04 -1.26 -1.57
CA ASN A 537 33.00 0.17 -1.21
C ASN A 537 34.24 0.55 -0.42
#